data_AF-A0A0T1WAD2-F1
#
_entry.id   AF-A0A0T1WAD2-F1
#
_cell.length_a   1.000
_cell.length_b   1.000
_cell.length_c   1.000
_cell.angle_alpha   90.00
_cell.angle_beta   90.00
_cell.angle_gamma   90.00
#
_symmetry.space_group_name_H-M   'P 1'
#
loop_
_entity.id
_entity.type
_entity.pdbx_description
1 polymer ?
#
loop_
_entity_poly.entity_id
_entity_poly.type
_entity_poly.pdbx_seq_one_letter_code
_entity_poly.pdbx_strand_id
1 'polypeptide(L)'
;MFAVPDMQQVHEWFLHRGLPLVLARRVRSRNLIERSAPMVSGVGALTAVTMLLAEVTGDSPDYGYTLRLGVIAVVLVAAPFALYVLHRLDTTLGEAGRRTAALLVMAIFVVVMPVTVSGWSAAAAAEAPAFVAITLLAVWLTYIGFGSIAGWAFRFAWVQFGALGTLMSRALPLLMLTVVVYFTGELWQLAARMTRQRLWQVIGFLALVALAFMVTTIRDEVRALRDDRAEQTDQASLLTGTPLAVAPGEQIPRTPLSRAEQINVVAVMVVSQAIQVVFFTAGLFAFFLALGIVAVPYDVAVLWSGEQTCAVGQPPCAGTWFGVHIPIPQTVVHMSLFVAVLSGLYFTVSTSVDPLYRQRFFDPLIADVAVSLAGRDAYLVIEHDRQQR
;
A
#
# COMPACT_ATOMS: atom_id res chain seq x y z
N MET A 1 -17.46 -18.54 -32.29
CA MET A 1 -16.42 -17.73 -32.98
C MET A 1 -16.27 -16.43 -32.22
N PHE A 2 -15.19 -16.25 -31.46
CA PHE A 2 -14.97 -15.05 -30.66
C PHE A 2 -14.92 -13.81 -31.56
N ALA A 3 -15.72 -12.79 -31.26
CA ALA A 3 -15.48 -11.45 -31.81
C ALA A 3 -14.08 -11.04 -31.34
N VAL A 4 -13.15 -10.77 -32.27
CA VAL A 4 -11.75 -10.47 -31.91
C VAL A 4 -11.75 -9.16 -31.11
N PRO A 5 -11.54 -9.18 -29.78
CA PRO A 5 -11.56 -7.96 -29.01
C PRO A 5 -10.30 -7.15 -29.33
N ASP A 6 -10.37 -5.84 -29.13
CA ASP A 6 -9.18 -5.01 -29.14
C ASP A 6 -8.25 -5.44 -27.99
N MET A 7 -7.08 -5.99 -28.34
CA MET A 7 -6.15 -6.57 -27.37
C MET A 7 -5.58 -5.51 -26.43
N GLN A 8 -5.51 -4.25 -26.87
CA GLN A 8 -5.10 -3.15 -25.98
C GLN A 8 -6.13 -2.96 -24.86
N GLN A 9 -7.43 -2.96 -25.18
CA GLN A 9 -8.49 -2.87 -24.18
C GLN A 9 -8.50 -4.07 -23.23
N VAL A 10 -8.22 -5.29 -23.72
CA VAL A 10 -8.14 -6.48 -22.87
C VAL A 10 -6.93 -6.42 -21.93
N HIS A 11 -5.76 -6.01 -22.43
CA HIS A 11 -4.57 -5.83 -21.60
C HIS A 11 -4.77 -4.74 -20.55
N GLU A 12 -5.37 -3.62 -20.92
CA GLU A 12 -5.75 -2.56 -19.97
C GLU A 12 -6.77 -3.05 -18.95
N TRP A 13 -7.76 -3.85 -19.36
CA TRP A 13 -8.78 -4.41 -18.44
C TRP A 13 -8.15 -5.30 -17.37
N PHE A 14 -7.19 -6.17 -17.71
CA PHE A 14 -6.46 -6.98 -16.72
C PHE A 14 -5.55 -6.14 -15.81
N LEU A 15 -4.90 -5.11 -16.35
CA LEU A 15 -4.06 -4.20 -15.56
C LEU A 15 -4.90 -3.38 -14.58
N HIS A 16 -6.07 -2.89 -15.01
CA HIS A 16 -7.02 -2.17 -14.15
C HIS A 16 -7.60 -3.05 -13.04
N ARG A 17 -7.62 -4.38 -13.21
CA ARG A 17 -8.06 -5.37 -12.22
C ARG A 17 -6.93 -5.95 -11.37
N GLY A 18 -5.71 -5.43 -11.49
CA GLY A 18 -4.57 -5.89 -10.69
C GLY A 18 -4.12 -7.33 -11.01
N LEU A 19 -4.36 -7.84 -12.23
CA LEU A 19 -3.89 -9.16 -12.68
C LEU A 19 -2.73 -9.09 -13.70
N PRO A 20 -1.60 -8.44 -13.39
CA PRO A 20 -0.49 -8.27 -14.33
C PRO A 20 0.22 -9.58 -14.68
N LEU A 21 0.11 -10.60 -13.81
CA LEU A 21 0.76 -11.89 -14.01
C LEU A 21 0.04 -12.81 -15.01
N VAL A 22 -1.21 -12.51 -15.37
CA VAL A 22 -1.96 -13.19 -16.45
C VAL A 22 -1.39 -12.82 -17.84
N LEU A 23 -0.80 -11.62 -17.98
CA LEU A 23 -0.20 -11.17 -19.23
C LEU A 23 1.14 -11.86 -19.48
N ALA A 24 1.45 -12.17 -20.74
CA ALA A 24 2.69 -12.83 -21.13
C ALA A 24 3.94 -12.07 -20.67
N ARG A 25 5.01 -12.80 -20.32
CA ARG A 25 6.30 -12.25 -19.82
C ARG A 25 6.87 -11.13 -20.71
N ARG A 26 6.71 -11.27 -22.04
CA ARG A 26 7.17 -10.30 -23.05
C ARG A 26 6.42 -8.97 -23.00
N VAL A 27 5.14 -8.98 -22.65
CA VAL A 27 4.30 -7.78 -22.49
C VAL A 27 4.61 -7.08 -21.16
N ARG A 28 4.99 -7.86 -20.14
CA ARG A 28 5.31 -7.35 -18.80
C ARG A 28 6.68 -6.70 -18.68
N SER A 29 7.69 -7.22 -19.38
CA SER A 29 9.06 -6.68 -19.35
C SER A 29 9.25 -5.46 -20.25
N ARG A 30 8.34 -5.24 -21.22
CA ARG A 30 8.40 -4.08 -22.12
C ARG A 30 8.13 -2.79 -21.33
N ASN A 31 9.00 -1.80 -21.50
CA ASN A 31 8.90 -0.47 -20.88
C ASN A 31 8.94 -0.47 -19.33
N LEU A 32 9.59 -1.47 -18.72
CA LEU A 32 9.70 -1.62 -17.26
C LEU A 32 10.25 -0.37 -16.56
N ILE A 33 11.38 0.14 -17.07
CA ILE A 33 12.11 1.30 -16.54
C ILE A 33 11.21 2.53 -16.47
N GLU A 34 10.36 2.69 -17.49
CA GLU A 34 9.45 3.82 -17.63
C GLU A 34 8.25 3.69 -16.68
N ARG A 35 7.77 2.46 -16.48
CA ARG A 35 6.71 2.16 -15.51
C ARG A 35 7.16 2.29 -14.06
N SER A 36 8.44 2.03 -13.76
CA SER A 36 8.98 2.11 -12.40
C SER A 36 9.35 3.53 -11.97
N ALA A 37 9.62 4.43 -12.92
CA ALA A 37 10.07 5.79 -12.64
C ALA A 37 9.11 6.59 -11.73
N PRO A 38 7.77 6.57 -11.93
CA PRO A 38 6.85 7.26 -11.02
C PRO A 38 6.94 6.75 -9.58
N MET A 39 7.15 5.45 -9.37
CA MET A 39 7.22 4.89 -8.02
C MET A 39 8.54 5.23 -7.34
N VAL A 40 9.67 5.12 -8.05
CA VAL A 40 10.97 5.59 -7.54
C VAL A 40 10.93 7.08 -7.22
N SER A 41 10.29 7.87 -8.09
CA SER A 41 10.08 9.30 -7.87
C SER A 41 9.23 9.58 -6.64
N GLY A 42 8.14 8.83 -6.43
CA GLY A 42 7.29 8.98 -5.25
C GLY A 42 8.01 8.64 -3.95
N VAL A 43 8.78 7.55 -3.93
CA VAL A 43 9.62 7.18 -2.77
C VAL A 43 10.66 8.27 -2.52
N GLY A 44 11.35 8.73 -3.55
CA GLY A 44 12.36 9.79 -3.42
C GLY A 44 11.77 11.13 -2.98
N ALA A 45 10.60 11.49 -3.49
CA ALA A 45 9.86 12.68 -3.07
C ALA A 45 9.50 12.60 -1.58
N LEU A 46 8.97 11.46 -1.12
CA LEU A 46 8.64 11.25 0.28
C LEU A 46 9.90 11.39 1.16
N THR A 47 11.00 10.74 0.79
CA THR A 47 12.28 10.86 1.51
C THR A 47 12.75 12.31 1.56
N ALA A 48 12.73 13.02 0.43
CA ALA A 48 13.12 14.43 0.35
C ALA A 48 12.25 15.35 1.22
N VAL A 49 10.92 15.16 1.19
CA VAL A 49 9.99 15.93 2.01
C VAL A 49 10.21 15.65 3.50
N THR A 50 10.40 14.39 3.90
CA THR A 50 10.67 14.06 5.31
C THR A 50 11.97 14.68 5.81
N MET A 51 13.04 14.62 5.02
CA MET A 51 14.31 15.26 5.37
C MET A 51 14.19 16.79 5.43
N LEU A 52 13.45 17.40 4.50
CA LEU A 52 13.19 18.83 4.50
C LEU A 52 12.43 19.26 5.75
N LEU A 53 11.36 18.54 6.10
CA LEU A 53 10.56 18.87 7.27
C LEU A 53 11.37 18.70 8.56
N ALA A 54 12.19 17.66 8.65
CA ALA A 54 13.08 17.45 9.80
C ALA A 54 14.10 18.59 9.96
N GLU A 55 14.68 19.06 8.86
CA GLU A 55 15.64 20.19 8.87
C GLU A 55 14.96 21.51 9.27
N VAL A 56 13.82 21.83 8.66
CA VAL A 56 13.07 23.09 8.89
C VAL A 56 12.56 23.19 10.33
N THR A 57 12.26 22.06 10.97
CA THR A 57 11.75 22.01 12.34
C THR A 57 12.82 21.71 13.39
N GLY A 58 14.09 21.68 12.99
CA GLY A 58 15.24 21.62 13.89
C GLY A 58 15.56 22.98 14.52
N ASP A 59 16.37 22.96 15.59
CA ASP A 59 16.74 24.15 16.36
C ASP A 59 17.61 25.15 15.58
N SER A 60 18.31 24.70 14.53
CA SER A 60 19.18 25.53 13.68
C SER A 60 19.06 25.12 12.21
N PRO A 61 18.03 25.57 11.48
CA PRO A 61 17.81 25.14 10.10
C PRO A 61 18.89 25.70 9.16
N ASP A 62 19.57 24.83 8.39
CA ASP A 62 20.40 25.26 7.29
C ASP A 62 19.51 25.60 6.07
N TYR A 63 19.35 26.89 5.79
CA TYR A 63 18.54 27.38 4.67
C TYR A 63 19.08 26.94 3.30
N GLY A 64 20.40 26.74 3.15
CA GLY A 64 21.02 26.28 1.91
C GLY A 64 20.73 24.80 1.65
N TYR A 65 20.83 23.97 2.70
CA TYR A 65 20.45 22.56 2.64
C TYR A 65 18.94 22.36 2.44
N THR A 66 18.13 23.14 3.16
CA THR A 66 16.66 23.15 3.01
C THR A 66 16.22 23.50 1.59
N LEU A 67 16.84 24.52 0.96
CA LEU A 67 16.53 24.90 -0.41
C LEU A 67 16.84 23.76 -1.40
N ARG A 68 17.98 23.07 -1.24
CA ARG A 68 18.36 21.94 -2.10
C ARG A 68 17.37 20.78 -1.96
N LEU A 69 17.00 20.41 -0.73
CA LEU A 69 15.99 19.39 -0.47
C LEU A 69 14.62 19.78 -1.05
N GLY A 70 14.26 21.06 -0.96
CA GLY A 70 13.01 21.59 -1.51
C GLY A 70 12.96 21.45 -3.02
N VAL A 71 14.05 21.82 -3.71
CA VAL A 71 14.16 21.65 -5.17
C VAL A 71 14.07 20.17 -5.55
N ILE A 72 14.77 19.28 -4.84
CA ILE A 72 14.73 17.83 -5.10
C ILE A 72 13.33 17.28 -4.89
N ALA A 73 12.67 17.66 -3.80
CA ALA A 73 11.29 17.25 -3.51
C ALA A 73 10.34 17.71 -4.61
N VAL A 74 10.40 18.98 -5.03
CA VAL A 74 9.57 19.52 -6.12
C VAL A 74 9.81 18.77 -7.42
N VAL A 75 11.07 18.52 -7.80
CA VAL A 75 11.43 17.78 -9.02
C VAL A 75 10.87 16.34 -8.97
N LEU A 76 11.03 15.65 -7.84
CA LEU A 76 10.56 14.27 -7.68
C LEU A 76 9.02 14.17 -7.56
N VAL A 77 8.35 15.19 -7.03
CA VAL A 77 6.88 15.26 -7.05
C VAL A 77 6.36 15.58 -8.45
N ALA A 78 7.04 16.43 -9.21
CA ALA A 78 6.63 16.83 -10.55
C ALA A 78 6.95 15.77 -11.62
N ALA A 79 7.97 14.93 -11.42
CA ALA A 79 8.42 13.94 -12.39
C ALA A 79 7.34 12.93 -12.84
N PRO A 80 6.49 12.35 -11.97
CA PRO A 80 5.36 11.51 -12.40
C PRO A 80 4.40 12.23 -13.36
N PHE A 81 4.11 13.50 -13.09
CA PHE A 81 3.22 14.31 -13.94
C PHE A 81 3.90 14.66 -15.27
N ALA A 82 5.19 15.03 -15.25
CA ALA A 82 5.97 15.29 -16.45
C ALA A 82 6.04 14.04 -17.35
N LEU A 83 6.29 12.86 -16.76
CA LEU A 83 6.29 11.58 -17.47
C LEU A 83 4.91 11.22 -18.03
N TYR A 84 3.82 11.52 -17.29
CA TYR A 84 2.45 11.33 -17.77
C TYR A 84 2.12 12.25 -18.95
N VAL A 85 2.50 13.53 -18.88
CA VAL A 85 2.33 14.49 -19.98
C VAL A 85 3.15 14.07 -21.18
N LEU A 86 4.40 13.63 -21.00
CA LEU A 86 5.23 13.07 -22.07
C LEU A 86 4.57 11.84 -22.72
N HIS A 87 3.91 11.00 -21.93
CA HIS A 87 3.18 9.84 -22.42
C HIS A 87 1.98 10.23 -23.28
N ARG A 88 1.31 11.34 -22.96
CA ARG A 88 0.16 11.85 -23.72
C ARG A 88 0.52 12.59 -25.01
N LEU A 89 1.75 13.09 -25.12
CA LEU A 89 2.18 13.95 -26.24
C LEU A 89 2.66 13.18 -27.48
N ASP A 90 2.51 11.85 -27.51
CA ASP A 90 2.66 10.93 -28.66
C ASP A 90 3.55 11.42 -29.82
N THR A 91 4.83 11.70 -29.53
CA THR A 91 5.83 12.02 -30.55
C THR A 91 6.73 10.80 -30.78
N THR A 92 7.14 10.57 -32.02
CA THR A 92 7.96 9.42 -32.45
C THR A 92 9.37 9.38 -31.84
N LEU A 93 9.83 10.47 -31.22
CA LEU A 93 11.02 10.56 -30.36
C LEU A 93 10.76 10.06 -28.90
N GLY A 94 9.53 9.65 -28.61
CA GLY A 94 8.96 9.48 -27.27
C GLY A 94 9.41 8.24 -26.50
N GLU A 95 9.86 7.15 -27.15
CA GLU A 95 10.34 5.97 -26.41
C GLU A 95 11.75 6.15 -25.85
N ALA A 96 12.69 6.68 -26.65
CA ALA A 96 14.04 6.96 -26.17
C ALA A 96 14.06 8.13 -25.16
N GLY A 97 13.25 9.17 -25.41
CA GLY A 97 13.06 10.30 -24.49
C GLY A 97 12.45 9.89 -23.14
N ARG A 98 11.46 8.99 -23.15
CA ARG A 98 10.81 8.50 -21.93
C ARG A 98 11.72 7.61 -21.10
N ARG A 99 12.48 6.71 -21.74
CA ARG A 99 13.47 5.87 -21.05
C ARG A 99 14.61 6.69 -20.45
N THR A 100 15.10 7.70 -21.15
CA THR A 100 16.16 8.59 -20.64
C THR A 100 15.65 9.47 -19.50
N ALA A 101 14.45 10.04 -19.59
CA ALA A 101 13.82 10.78 -18.49
C ALA A 101 13.62 9.90 -17.24
N ALA A 102 13.14 8.66 -17.42
CA ALA A 102 12.99 7.68 -16.36
C ALA A 102 14.32 7.34 -15.67
N LEU A 103 15.39 7.13 -16.45
CA LEU A 103 16.74 6.88 -15.91
C LEU A 103 17.28 8.11 -15.17
N LEU A 104 17.01 9.31 -15.67
CA LEU A 104 17.44 10.56 -15.04
C LEU A 104 16.79 10.73 -13.67
N VAL A 105 15.48 10.49 -13.55
CA VAL A 105 14.76 10.53 -12.26
C VAL A 105 15.35 9.53 -11.25
N MET A 106 15.63 8.30 -11.70
CA MET A 106 16.28 7.30 -10.85
C MET A 106 17.71 7.69 -10.47
N ALA A 107 18.46 8.29 -11.38
CA ALA A 107 19.81 8.80 -11.11
C ALA A 107 19.80 9.97 -10.11
N ILE A 108 18.82 10.86 -10.17
CA ILE A 108 18.63 11.92 -9.16
C ILE A 108 18.44 11.28 -7.78
N PHE A 109 17.55 10.29 -7.66
CA PHE A 109 17.31 9.64 -6.37
C PHE A 109 18.53 8.86 -5.85
N VAL A 110 19.25 8.12 -6.71
CA VAL A 110 20.37 7.27 -6.30
C VAL A 110 21.66 8.07 -6.05
N VAL A 111 21.89 9.15 -6.79
CA VAL A 111 23.17 9.87 -6.78
C VAL A 111 23.05 11.24 -6.13
N VAL A 112 22.05 12.04 -6.53
CA VAL A 112 21.93 13.43 -6.07
C VAL A 112 21.52 13.45 -4.59
N MET A 113 20.60 12.57 -4.18
CA MET A 113 20.10 12.52 -2.81
C MET A 113 21.20 12.25 -1.76
N PRO A 114 21.99 11.15 -1.84
CA PRO A 114 23.05 10.89 -0.87
C PRO A 114 24.12 12.00 -0.84
N VAL A 115 24.52 12.49 -2.02
CA VAL A 115 25.51 13.57 -2.14
C VAL A 115 24.99 14.87 -1.54
N THR A 116 23.68 15.13 -1.58
CA THR A 116 23.12 16.34 -0.93
C THR A 116 23.09 16.24 0.58
N VAL A 117 22.92 15.05 1.15
CA VAL A 117 22.81 14.83 2.60
C VAL A 117 24.19 14.77 3.25
N SER A 118 25.11 13.97 2.70
CA SER A 118 26.42 13.70 3.31
C SER A 118 27.60 14.33 2.56
N GLY A 119 27.33 15.13 1.53
CA GLY A 119 28.35 15.79 0.72
C GLY A 119 29.15 14.81 -0.14
N TRP A 120 30.24 15.30 -0.75
CA TRP A 120 31.22 14.44 -1.43
C TRP A 120 32.11 13.75 -0.38
N SER A 121 31.55 12.79 0.35
CA SER A 121 32.21 12.10 1.45
C SER A 121 32.15 10.57 1.31
N ALA A 122 33.00 9.88 2.07
CA ALA A 122 32.95 8.42 2.17
C ALA A 122 31.62 7.92 2.78
N ALA A 123 30.92 8.74 3.56
CA ALA A 123 29.59 8.42 4.10
C ALA A 123 28.54 8.36 2.98
N ALA A 124 28.58 9.29 2.01
CA ALA A 124 27.69 9.25 0.84
C ALA A 124 27.86 7.96 0.02
N ALA A 125 29.11 7.52 -0.15
CA ALA A 125 29.42 6.28 -0.84
C ALA A 125 28.94 5.04 -0.06
N ALA A 126 28.94 5.09 1.27
CA ALA A 126 28.44 4.01 2.13
C ALA A 126 26.90 3.91 2.15
N GLU A 127 26.19 5.02 1.93
CA GLU A 127 24.73 5.06 1.84
C GLU A 127 24.20 4.69 0.44
N ALA A 128 24.98 4.92 -0.61
CA ALA A 128 24.59 4.64 -2.00
C ALA A 128 24.06 3.19 -2.23
N PRO A 129 24.62 2.13 -1.65
CA PRO A 129 24.07 0.77 -1.75
C PRO A 129 22.62 0.66 -1.25
N ALA A 130 22.23 1.41 -0.21
CA ALA A 130 20.86 1.40 0.30
C ALA A 130 19.88 2.04 -0.70
N PHE A 131 20.25 3.19 -1.28
CA PHE A 131 19.43 3.84 -2.32
C PHE A 131 19.33 3.01 -3.60
N VAL A 132 20.42 2.34 -4.00
CA VAL A 132 20.40 1.37 -5.09
C VAL A 132 19.48 0.19 -4.77
N ALA A 133 19.57 -0.38 -3.57
CA ALA A 133 18.71 -1.49 -3.15
C ALA A 133 17.23 -1.09 -3.15
N ILE A 134 16.89 0.11 -2.64
CA ILE A 134 15.52 0.66 -2.68
C ILE A 134 15.04 0.81 -4.13
N THR A 135 15.89 1.34 -5.02
CA THR A 135 15.55 1.50 -6.44
C THR A 135 15.34 0.16 -7.13
N LEU A 136 16.21 -0.81 -6.89
CA LEU A 136 16.07 -2.17 -7.44
C LEU A 136 14.82 -2.87 -6.90
N LEU A 137 14.53 -2.71 -5.61
CA LEU A 137 13.30 -3.21 -4.99
C LEU A 137 12.08 -2.55 -5.63
N ALA A 138 12.11 -1.25 -5.88
CA ALA A 138 11.04 -0.53 -6.54
C ALA A 138 10.80 -1.04 -7.97
N VAL A 139 11.87 -1.23 -8.74
CA VAL A 139 11.82 -1.82 -10.09
C VAL A 139 11.28 -3.24 -10.03
N TRP A 140 11.70 -4.05 -9.06
CA TRP A 140 11.23 -5.41 -8.87
C TRP A 140 9.75 -5.49 -8.48
N LEU A 141 9.29 -4.64 -7.56
CA LEU A 141 7.88 -4.50 -7.20
C LEU A 141 7.04 -4.07 -8.41
N THR A 142 7.56 -3.14 -9.23
CA THR A 142 6.89 -2.72 -10.46
C THR A 142 6.84 -3.84 -11.50
N TYR A 143 7.88 -4.67 -11.60
CA TYR A 143 7.90 -5.85 -12.47
C TYR A 143 6.84 -6.89 -12.11
N ILE A 144 6.62 -7.09 -10.81
CA ILE A 144 5.54 -7.96 -10.31
C ILE A 144 4.16 -7.31 -10.55
N GLY A 145 4.13 -6.01 -10.85
CA GLY A 145 2.93 -5.23 -11.08
C GLY A 145 2.27 -4.76 -9.79
N PHE A 146 3.06 -4.59 -8.72
CA PHE A 146 2.60 -4.02 -7.45
C PHE A 146 1.87 -2.70 -7.64
N GLY A 147 2.30 -1.85 -8.59
CA GLY A 147 1.62 -0.59 -8.90
C GLY A 147 0.17 -0.77 -9.38
N SER A 148 -0.09 -1.72 -10.28
CA SER A 148 -1.45 -2.05 -10.72
C SER A 148 -2.28 -2.70 -9.61
N ILE A 149 -1.66 -3.56 -8.80
CA ILE A 149 -2.32 -4.24 -7.68
C ILE A 149 -2.71 -3.22 -6.61
N ALA A 150 -1.77 -2.38 -6.19
CA ALA A 150 -1.97 -1.32 -5.20
C ALA A 150 -2.97 -0.26 -5.70
N GLY A 151 -2.91 0.13 -6.98
CA GLY A 151 -3.85 1.07 -7.57
C GLY A 151 -5.29 0.54 -7.61
N TRP A 152 -5.47 -0.71 -8.07
CA TRP A 152 -6.78 -1.37 -8.03
C TRP A 152 -7.28 -1.51 -6.58
N ALA A 153 -6.43 -2.01 -5.69
CA ALA A 153 -6.77 -2.24 -4.28
C ALA A 153 -7.10 -0.92 -3.54
N PHE A 154 -6.38 0.16 -3.82
CA PHE A 154 -6.67 1.48 -3.28
C PHE A 154 -8.01 2.01 -3.78
N ARG A 155 -8.30 1.91 -5.08
CA ARG A 155 -9.60 2.33 -5.64
C ARG A 155 -10.73 1.51 -5.03
N PHE A 156 -10.55 0.20 -4.92
CA PHE A 156 -11.50 -0.69 -4.28
C PHE A 156 -11.73 -0.31 -2.83
N ALA A 157 -10.66 -0.07 -2.07
CA ALA A 157 -10.73 0.40 -0.69
C ALA A 157 -11.43 1.77 -0.56
N TRP A 158 -11.19 2.71 -1.48
CA TRP A 158 -11.83 4.03 -1.48
C TRP A 158 -13.34 3.95 -1.74
N VAL A 159 -13.77 3.11 -2.69
CA VAL A 159 -15.20 2.84 -2.94
C VAL A 159 -15.83 2.18 -1.71
N GLN A 160 -15.13 1.24 -1.08
CA GLN A 160 -15.58 0.61 0.16
C GLN A 160 -15.53 1.57 1.36
N PHE A 161 -14.75 2.66 1.29
CA PHE A 161 -14.66 3.67 2.34
C PHE A 161 -15.98 4.42 2.51
N GLY A 162 -16.74 4.62 1.42
CA GLY A 162 -18.12 5.11 1.52
C GLY A 162 -19.04 4.21 2.36
N ALA A 163 -18.74 2.91 2.42
CA ALA A 163 -19.45 1.94 3.26
C ALA A 163 -18.93 1.89 4.72
N LEU A 164 -17.72 2.41 5.01
CA LEU A 164 -17.14 2.47 6.37
C LEU A 164 -17.95 3.36 7.33
N GLY A 165 -18.73 4.32 6.83
CA GLY A 165 -19.64 5.10 7.68
C GLY A 165 -20.62 4.23 8.46
N THR A 166 -21.00 3.07 7.91
CA THR A 166 -21.83 2.06 8.58
C THR A 166 -21.04 1.12 9.51
N LEU A 167 -19.71 1.17 9.48
CA LEU A 167 -18.84 0.41 10.39
C LEU A 167 -18.61 1.10 11.72
N MET A 168 -18.77 2.43 11.83
CA MET A 168 -18.61 3.13 13.10
C MET A 168 -19.54 2.54 14.17
N SER A 169 -20.77 2.17 13.77
CA SER A 169 -21.76 1.51 14.65
C SER A 169 -21.41 0.07 15.04
N ARG A 170 -20.58 -0.62 14.25
CA ARG A 170 -20.15 -2.01 14.48
C ARG A 170 -18.79 -2.13 15.14
N ALA A 171 -17.94 -1.11 15.01
CA ALA A 171 -16.72 -0.96 15.76
C ALA A 171 -16.99 -0.52 17.21
N LEU A 172 -18.22 -0.12 17.56
CA LEU A 172 -18.59 0.30 18.92
C LEU A 172 -18.15 -0.68 20.04
N PRO A 173 -18.33 -2.01 19.92
CA PRO A 173 -17.84 -2.94 20.94
C PRO A 173 -16.32 -2.95 21.05
N LEU A 174 -15.62 -2.91 19.91
CA LEU A 174 -14.16 -2.81 19.87
C LEU A 174 -13.70 -1.47 20.46
N LEU A 175 -14.35 -0.37 20.10
CA LEU A 175 -14.11 0.96 20.65
C LEU A 175 -14.35 0.97 22.15
N MET A 176 -15.43 0.36 22.65
CA MET A 176 -15.69 0.31 24.08
C MET A 176 -14.57 -0.40 24.83
N LEU A 177 -14.14 -1.58 24.34
CA LEU A 177 -13.03 -2.31 24.93
C LEU A 177 -11.72 -1.52 24.87
N THR A 178 -11.41 -0.97 23.69
CA THR A 178 -10.15 -0.27 23.44
C THR A 178 -10.08 1.09 24.10
N VAL A 179 -11.22 1.75 24.34
CA VAL A 179 -11.34 2.96 25.16
C VAL A 179 -11.01 2.67 26.62
N VAL A 180 -11.49 1.55 27.18
CA VAL A 180 -11.10 1.13 28.54
C VAL A 180 -9.59 0.89 28.62
N VAL A 181 -9.03 0.18 27.64
CA VAL A 181 -7.58 -0.01 27.51
C VAL A 181 -6.86 1.34 27.37
N TYR A 182 -7.41 2.27 26.60
CA TYR A 182 -6.84 3.60 26.37
C TYR A 182 -6.77 4.42 27.67
N PHE A 183 -7.74 4.33 28.56
CA PHE A 183 -7.74 5.02 29.86
C PHE A 183 -7.03 4.25 30.98
N THR A 184 -6.21 3.24 30.65
CA THR A 184 -5.45 2.47 31.64
C THR A 184 -4.05 3.04 31.83
N GLY A 185 -3.77 3.64 32.99
CA GLY A 185 -2.51 4.33 33.28
C GLY A 185 -1.24 3.49 33.10
N GLU A 186 -1.27 2.18 33.39
CA GLU A 186 -0.09 1.30 33.21
C GLU A 186 0.39 1.21 31.74
N LEU A 187 -0.54 1.34 30.78
CA LEU A 187 -0.19 1.32 29.37
C LEU A 187 0.41 2.66 28.92
N TRP A 188 0.02 3.77 29.55
CA TRP A 188 0.66 5.07 29.33
C TRP A 188 2.10 5.08 29.83
N GLN A 189 2.37 4.45 30.97
CA GLN A 189 3.72 4.26 31.46
C GLN A 189 4.58 3.41 30.52
N LEU A 190 4.01 2.34 29.96
CA LEU A 190 4.68 1.52 28.95
C LEU A 190 4.99 2.35 27.70
N ALA A 191 4.02 3.11 27.20
CA ALA A 191 4.14 3.95 26.01
C ALA A 191 5.16 5.08 26.18
N ALA A 192 5.25 5.69 27.37
CA ALA A 192 6.20 6.74 27.71
C ALA A 192 7.65 6.24 27.69
N ARG A 193 7.90 5.04 28.23
CA ARG A 193 9.24 4.44 28.29
C ARG A 193 9.66 3.76 26.98
N MET A 194 8.76 3.61 26.03
CA MET A 194 9.04 2.96 24.77
C MET A 194 9.76 3.91 23.82
N THR A 195 10.97 3.52 23.41
CA THR A 195 11.68 4.24 22.33
C THR A 195 10.94 4.07 21.01
N ARG A 196 11.05 5.06 20.12
CA ARG A 196 10.44 4.99 18.78
C ARG A 196 10.88 3.78 17.96
N GLN A 197 12.15 3.41 18.07
CA GLN A 197 12.67 2.19 17.42
C GLN A 197 11.93 0.95 17.92
N ARG A 198 11.72 0.82 19.23
CA ARG A 198 11.03 -0.32 19.82
C ARG A 198 9.54 -0.32 19.45
N LEU A 199 8.90 0.85 19.39
CA LEU A 199 7.53 0.98 18.92
C LEU A 199 7.38 0.45 17.48
N TRP A 200 8.25 0.87 16.56
CA TRP A 200 8.26 0.38 15.19
C TRP A 200 8.54 -1.12 15.09
N GLN A 201 9.42 -1.67 15.92
CA GLN A 201 9.65 -3.12 15.99
C GLN A 201 8.39 -3.87 16.42
N VAL A 202 7.67 -3.37 17.43
CA VAL A 202 6.41 -3.99 17.88
C VAL A 202 5.33 -3.89 16.82
N ILE A 203 5.16 -2.73 16.18
CA ILE A 203 4.21 -2.55 15.08
C ILE A 203 4.58 -3.48 13.92
N GLY A 204 5.86 -3.56 13.55
CA GLY A 204 6.35 -4.45 12.50
C GLY A 204 6.10 -5.92 12.83
N PHE A 205 6.30 -6.33 14.08
CA PHE A 205 5.98 -7.68 14.55
C PHE A 205 4.48 -7.99 14.44
N LEU A 206 3.61 -7.09 14.94
CA LEU A 206 2.15 -7.26 14.86
C LEU A 206 1.66 -7.27 13.40
N ALA A 207 2.21 -6.40 12.56
CA ALA A 207 1.92 -6.36 11.13
C ALA A 207 2.36 -7.65 10.41
N LEU A 208 3.50 -8.23 10.79
CA LEU A 208 3.97 -9.50 10.26
C LEU A 208 3.04 -10.65 10.65
N VAL A 209 2.57 -10.68 11.90
CA VAL A 209 1.59 -11.67 12.37
C VAL A 209 0.26 -11.51 11.61
N ALA A 210 -0.24 -10.28 11.47
CA ALA A 210 -1.46 -9.98 10.70
C ALA A 210 -1.32 -10.43 9.24
N LEU A 211 -0.17 -10.15 8.61
CA LEU A 211 0.11 -10.52 7.22
C LEU A 211 0.20 -12.04 7.06
N ALA A 212 0.89 -12.73 7.97
CA ALA A 212 0.98 -14.19 7.95
C ALA A 212 -0.41 -14.83 8.04
N PHE A 213 -1.23 -14.38 8.99
CA PHE A 213 -2.62 -14.84 9.14
C PHE A 213 -3.42 -14.60 7.85
N MET A 214 -3.40 -13.36 7.33
CA MET A 214 -4.10 -12.98 6.11
C MET A 214 -3.70 -13.83 4.90
N VAL A 215 -2.39 -14.07 4.71
CA VAL A 215 -1.88 -14.94 3.65
C VAL A 215 -2.38 -16.38 3.81
N THR A 216 -2.34 -16.93 5.03
CA THR A 216 -2.81 -18.30 5.28
C THR A 216 -4.31 -18.44 5.00
N THR A 217 -5.13 -17.54 5.55
CA THR A 217 -6.58 -17.59 5.37
C THR A 217 -6.99 -17.41 3.92
N ILE A 218 -6.44 -16.41 3.22
CA ILE A 218 -6.76 -16.18 1.80
C ILE A 218 -6.33 -17.37 0.96
N ARG A 219 -5.15 -17.94 1.23
CA ARG A 219 -4.65 -19.09 0.47
C ARG A 219 -5.58 -20.29 0.60
N ASP A 220 -6.02 -20.59 1.82
CA ASP A 220 -6.89 -21.73 2.09
C ASP A 220 -8.29 -21.50 1.52
N GLU A 221 -8.80 -20.26 1.57
CA GLU A 221 -10.05 -19.91 0.92
C GLU A 221 -9.99 -20.03 -0.61
N VAL A 222 -8.94 -19.50 -1.25
CA VAL A 222 -8.77 -19.58 -2.71
C VAL A 222 -8.69 -21.04 -3.17
N ARG A 223 -8.12 -21.92 -2.35
CA ARG A 223 -8.13 -23.37 -2.60
C ARG A 223 -9.53 -23.95 -2.47
N ALA A 224 -10.23 -23.66 -1.38
CA ALA A 224 -11.61 -24.12 -1.16
C ALA A 224 -12.55 -23.66 -2.28
N LEU A 225 -12.47 -22.39 -2.70
CA LEU A 225 -13.25 -21.84 -3.81
C LEU A 225 -12.96 -22.54 -5.13
N ARG A 226 -11.71 -22.96 -5.36
CA ARG A 226 -11.33 -23.71 -6.56
C ARG A 226 -11.92 -25.11 -6.55
N ASP A 227 -11.94 -25.75 -5.38
CA ASP A 227 -12.43 -27.11 -5.21
C ASP A 227 -13.99 -27.14 -5.27
N ASP A 228 -14.68 -26.18 -4.63
CA ASP A 228 -16.16 -26.09 -4.62
C ASP A 228 -16.76 -25.53 -5.93
N ARG A 229 -16.13 -24.54 -6.58
CA ARG A 229 -16.63 -23.99 -7.86
C ARG A 229 -16.23 -24.83 -9.08
N ALA A 230 -15.49 -25.91 -8.88
CA ALA A 230 -15.29 -26.93 -9.91
C ALA A 230 -16.63 -27.46 -10.45
N GLU A 231 -17.71 -27.38 -9.66
CA GLU A 231 -18.98 -28.05 -9.98
C GLU A 231 -20.17 -27.12 -10.37
N GLN A 232 -20.21 -25.81 -10.05
CA GLN A 232 -21.52 -25.08 -10.05
C GLN A 232 -21.67 -23.71 -10.73
N THR A 233 -20.63 -23.03 -11.27
CA THR A 233 -20.82 -21.68 -11.86
C THR A 233 -20.57 -21.62 -13.36
N ASP A 234 -21.57 -21.15 -14.11
CA ASP A 234 -21.49 -20.88 -15.55
C ASP A 234 -20.58 -19.66 -15.82
N GLN A 235 -19.38 -19.90 -16.37
CA GLN A 235 -18.39 -18.85 -16.63
C GLN A 235 -18.88 -17.81 -17.64
N ALA A 236 -19.76 -18.20 -18.57
CA ALA A 236 -20.32 -17.28 -19.55
C ALA A 236 -21.15 -16.17 -18.87
N SER A 237 -21.89 -16.50 -17.81
CA SER A 237 -22.67 -15.52 -17.04
C SER A 237 -21.81 -14.47 -16.32
N LEU A 238 -20.61 -14.85 -15.85
CA LEU A 238 -19.67 -13.96 -15.17
C LEU A 238 -18.99 -12.96 -16.12
N LEU A 239 -18.92 -13.28 -17.41
CA LEU A 239 -18.27 -12.46 -18.44
C LEU A 239 -19.21 -11.47 -19.12
N THR A 240 -20.51 -11.54 -18.82
CA THR A 240 -21.52 -10.63 -19.36
C THR A 240 -21.15 -9.16 -19.05
N GLY A 241 -21.03 -8.33 -20.09
CA GLY A 241 -20.66 -6.91 -19.95
C GLY A 241 -19.16 -6.62 -19.81
N THR A 242 -18.30 -7.65 -19.92
CA THR A 242 -16.83 -7.48 -20.03
C THR A 242 -16.40 -7.48 -21.49
N PRO A 243 -15.20 -6.96 -21.85
CA PRO A 243 -14.67 -7.05 -23.22
C PRO A 243 -14.42 -8.51 -23.69
N LEU A 244 -14.51 -9.47 -22.78
CA LEU A 244 -14.34 -10.91 -23.00
C LEU A 244 -15.68 -11.66 -22.95
N ALA A 245 -16.81 -10.96 -23.14
CA ALA A 245 -18.13 -11.57 -23.14
C ALA A 245 -18.22 -12.68 -24.20
N VAL A 246 -18.68 -13.86 -23.78
CA VAL A 246 -18.90 -15.03 -24.64
C VAL A 246 -20.41 -15.28 -24.75
N ALA A 247 -20.85 -15.91 -25.84
CA ALA A 247 -22.26 -16.28 -26.00
C ALA A 247 -22.73 -17.17 -24.82
N PRO A 248 -23.97 -16.98 -24.33
CA PRO A 248 -24.53 -17.82 -23.26
C PRO A 248 -24.47 -19.31 -23.63
N GLY A 249 -23.96 -20.15 -22.72
CA GLY A 249 -23.87 -21.60 -22.92
C GLY A 249 -22.58 -22.12 -23.58
N GLU A 250 -21.67 -21.23 -23.98
CA GLU A 250 -20.35 -21.65 -24.48
C GLU A 250 -19.43 -22.04 -23.33
N GLN A 251 -18.97 -23.29 -23.31
CA GLN A 251 -18.09 -23.79 -22.27
C GLN A 251 -16.64 -23.38 -22.54
N ILE A 252 -16.09 -22.54 -21.66
CA ILE A 252 -14.69 -22.14 -21.73
C ILE A 252 -13.84 -23.23 -21.05
N PRO A 253 -12.86 -23.84 -21.75
CA PRO A 253 -12.01 -24.85 -21.16
C PRO A 253 -11.19 -24.25 -20.01
N ARG A 254 -11.43 -24.77 -18.80
CA ARG A 254 -10.72 -24.35 -17.59
C ARG A 254 -9.30 -24.88 -17.63
N THR A 255 -8.32 -23.97 -17.65
CA THR A 255 -6.90 -24.34 -17.61
C THR A 255 -6.36 -24.23 -16.19
N PRO A 256 -5.54 -25.20 -15.73
CA PRO A 256 -4.98 -25.13 -14.38
C PRO A 256 -4.10 -23.88 -14.25
N LEU A 257 -4.34 -23.10 -13.19
CA LEU A 257 -3.51 -21.94 -12.86
C LEU A 257 -2.08 -22.38 -12.54
N SER A 258 -1.10 -21.75 -13.18
CA SER A 258 0.31 -21.89 -12.85
C SER A 258 0.57 -21.41 -11.41
N ARG A 259 1.67 -21.86 -10.80
CA ARG A 259 2.06 -21.41 -9.45
C ARG A 259 2.21 -19.89 -9.36
N ALA A 260 2.68 -19.25 -10.43
CA ALA A 260 2.84 -17.79 -10.48
C ALA A 260 1.48 -17.05 -10.47
N GLU A 261 0.47 -17.59 -11.15
CA GLU A 261 -0.87 -17.00 -11.18
C GLU A 261 -1.59 -17.19 -9.84
N GLN A 262 -1.43 -18.35 -9.19
CA GLN A 262 -1.97 -18.58 -7.85
C GLN A 262 -1.38 -17.60 -6.84
N ILE A 263 -0.05 -17.38 -6.88
CA ILE A 263 0.61 -16.38 -6.05
C ILE A 263 0.08 -14.98 -6.36
N ASN A 264 -0.17 -14.65 -7.63
CA ASN A 264 -0.72 -13.34 -8.00
C ASN A 264 -2.09 -13.10 -7.37
N VAL A 265 -3.01 -14.06 -7.54
CA VAL A 265 -4.38 -13.94 -7.04
C VAL A 265 -4.40 -13.77 -5.53
N VAL A 266 -3.63 -14.61 -4.82
CA VAL A 266 -3.48 -14.49 -3.37
C VAL A 266 -2.85 -13.15 -2.99
N ALA A 267 -1.79 -12.72 -3.68
CA ALA A 267 -1.13 -11.44 -3.40
C ALA A 267 -2.07 -10.24 -3.60
N VAL A 268 -2.88 -10.24 -4.66
CA VAL A 268 -3.87 -9.19 -4.93
C VAL A 268 -4.89 -9.09 -3.80
N MET A 269 -5.42 -10.24 -3.37
CA MET A 269 -6.38 -10.31 -2.29
C MET A 269 -5.78 -9.84 -0.96
N VAL A 270 -4.55 -10.31 -0.65
CA VAL A 270 -3.81 -9.92 0.57
C VAL A 270 -3.52 -8.43 0.57
N VAL A 271 -3.03 -7.86 -0.53
CA VAL A 271 -2.74 -6.42 -0.61
C VAL A 271 -4.02 -5.60 -0.45
N SER A 272 -5.13 -6.03 -1.03
CA SER A 272 -6.43 -5.36 -0.86
C SER A 272 -6.91 -5.35 0.58
N GLN A 273 -6.89 -6.51 1.24
CA GLN A 273 -7.28 -6.60 2.64
C GLN A 273 -6.30 -5.84 3.55
N ALA A 274 -5.00 -5.87 3.28
CA ALA A 274 -4.00 -5.11 4.02
C ALA A 274 -4.25 -3.58 3.92
N ILE A 275 -4.58 -3.08 2.73
CA ILE A 275 -4.94 -1.66 2.55
C ILE A 275 -6.18 -1.30 3.36
N GLN A 276 -7.21 -2.15 3.36
CA GLN A 276 -8.41 -1.93 4.18
C GLN A 276 -8.09 -1.89 5.67
N VAL A 277 -7.27 -2.83 6.16
CA VAL A 277 -6.82 -2.88 7.55
C VAL A 277 -6.04 -1.61 7.90
N VAL A 278 -5.15 -1.13 7.02
CA VAL A 278 -4.39 0.11 7.23
C VAL A 278 -5.32 1.32 7.32
N PHE A 279 -6.31 1.45 6.42
CA PHE A 279 -7.29 2.54 6.49
C PHE A 279 -8.11 2.50 7.77
N PHE A 280 -8.60 1.33 8.16
CA PHE A 280 -9.34 1.15 9.41
C PHE A 280 -8.48 1.53 10.62
N THR A 281 -7.25 1.03 10.67
CA THR A 281 -6.26 1.33 11.73
C THR A 281 -5.94 2.82 11.78
N ALA A 282 -5.77 3.48 10.63
CA ALA A 282 -5.51 4.92 10.55
C ALA A 282 -6.71 5.74 11.05
N GLY A 283 -7.94 5.32 10.74
CA GLY A 283 -9.16 5.94 11.27
C GLY A 283 -9.25 5.84 12.79
N LEU A 284 -8.98 4.66 13.35
CA LEU A 284 -8.93 4.46 14.81
C LEU A 284 -7.80 5.26 15.45
N PHE A 285 -6.63 5.30 14.83
CA PHE A 285 -5.51 6.11 15.29
C PHE A 285 -5.90 7.60 15.37
N ALA A 286 -6.49 8.14 14.30
CA ALA A 286 -6.96 9.52 14.28
C ALA A 286 -8.04 9.78 15.35
N PHE A 287 -8.98 8.85 15.54
CA PHE A 287 -9.99 8.92 16.60
C PHE A 287 -9.35 8.95 18.00
N PHE A 288 -8.46 8.02 18.32
CA PHE A 288 -7.81 7.97 19.62
C PHE A 288 -6.85 9.14 19.87
N LEU A 289 -6.22 9.66 18.81
CA LEU A 289 -5.41 10.87 18.89
C LEU A 289 -6.28 12.07 19.27
N ALA A 290 -7.42 12.25 18.57
CA ALA A 290 -8.37 13.31 18.88
C ALA A 290 -8.99 13.15 20.28
N LEU A 291 -9.37 11.92 20.64
CA LEU A 291 -9.87 11.59 21.97
C LEU A 291 -8.83 11.90 23.06
N GLY A 292 -7.56 11.55 22.83
CA GLY A 292 -6.46 11.86 23.75
C GLY A 292 -6.30 13.37 23.96
N ILE A 293 -6.34 14.15 22.88
CA ILE A 293 -6.23 15.62 22.94
C ILE A 293 -7.38 16.25 23.72
N VAL A 294 -8.60 15.73 23.56
CA VAL A 294 -9.81 16.32 24.17
C VAL A 294 -10.03 15.82 25.61
N ALA A 295 -9.80 14.53 25.86
CA ALA A 295 -10.22 13.86 27.08
C ALA A 295 -9.12 13.74 28.15
N VAL A 296 -7.83 13.87 27.77
CA VAL A 296 -6.70 13.71 28.70
C VAL A 296 -6.04 15.07 28.96
N PRO A 297 -6.31 15.69 30.13
CA PRO A 297 -5.61 16.89 30.57
C PRO A 297 -4.09 16.69 30.68
N TYR A 298 -3.32 17.76 30.50
CA TYR A 298 -1.85 17.66 30.50
C TYR A 298 -1.28 17.16 31.84
N ASP A 299 -1.86 17.53 32.97
CA ASP A 299 -1.47 17.06 34.31
C ASP A 299 -1.70 15.55 34.46
N VAL A 300 -2.82 15.03 33.94
CA VAL A 300 -3.11 13.59 33.91
C VAL A 300 -2.13 12.85 32.99
N ALA A 301 -1.83 13.41 31.82
CA ALA A 301 -0.86 12.83 30.89
C ALA A 301 0.53 12.71 31.52
N VAL A 302 0.99 13.73 32.24
CA VAL A 302 2.26 13.71 32.99
C VAL A 302 2.22 12.67 34.12
N LEU A 303 1.11 12.61 34.87
CA LEU A 303 0.93 11.65 35.96
C LEU A 303 0.96 10.20 35.46
N TRP A 304 0.19 9.88 34.43
CA TRP A 304 0.08 8.52 33.89
C TRP A 304 1.31 8.07 33.12
N SER A 305 1.99 8.99 32.43
CA SER A 305 3.25 8.67 31.75
C SER A 305 4.42 8.50 32.74
N GLY A 306 4.32 9.09 33.93
CA GLY A 306 5.42 9.15 34.89
C GLY A 306 6.60 9.98 34.38
N GLU A 307 6.37 10.90 33.44
CA GLU A 307 7.38 11.78 32.85
C GLU A 307 7.77 12.88 33.85
N GLN A 308 8.94 12.75 34.48
CA GLN A 308 9.48 13.78 35.38
C GLN A 308 10.41 14.77 34.67
N THR A 309 11.07 14.34 33.58
CA THR A 309 12.00 15.15 32.79
C THR A 309 11.90 14.77 31.31
N CYS A 310 12.03 15.76 30.42
CA CYS A 310 12.02 15.57 28.97
C CYS A 310 13.41 15.85 28.40
N ALA A 311 13.79 15.12 27.35
CA ALA A 311 15.05 15.38 26.63
C ALA A 311 15.04 16.77 25.96
N VAL A 312 13.86 17.24 25.52
CA VAL A 312 13.63 18.56 24.95
C VAL A 312 12.28 19.07 25.47
N GLY A 313 12.24 20.29 26.02
CA GLY A 313 11.02 20.94 26.53
C GLY A 313 10.66 20.61 27.99
N GLN A 314 9.41 20.89 28.37
CA GLN A 314 8.84 20.59 29.69
C GLN A 314 7.78 19.49 29.57
N PRO A 315 7.56 18.66 30.61
CA PRO A 315 6.47 17.69 30.64
C PRO A 315 5.11 18.36 30.42
N PRO A 316 4.20 17.77 29.61
CA PRO A 316 4.35 16.51 28.89
C PRO A 316 5.29 16.61 27.67
N CYS A 317 6.16 15.62 27.48
CA CYS A 317 7.21 15.70 26.47
C CYS A 317 6.62 15.80 25.05
N ALA A 318 7.02 16.84 24.32
CA ALA A 318 6.54 17.08 22.96
C ALA A 318 6.87 15.89 22.04
N GLY A 319 5.88 15.46 21.26
CA GLY A 319 6.06 14.44 20.24
C GLY A 319 6.94 14.94 19.11
N THR A 320 7.77 14.04 18.58
CA THR A 320 8.44 14.29 17.30
C THR A 320 8.08 13.17 16.31
N TRP A 321 7.62 13.53 15.12
CA TRP A 321 7.27 12.58 14.05
C TRP A 321 8.28 12.69 12.91
N PHE A 322 9.07 11.64 12.67
CA PHE A 322 10.16 11.67 11.67
C PHE A 322 11.12 12.87 11.82
N GLY A 323 11.39 13.31 13.06
CA GLY A 323 12.23 14.48 13.36
C GLY A 323 11.44 15.79 13.52
N VAL A 324 10.16 15.83 13.13
CA VAL A 324 9.30 17.02 13.19
C VAL A 324 8.68 17.19 14.56
N HIS A 325 8.92 18.32 15.24
CA HIS A 325 8.29 18.65 16.52
C HIS A 325 6.80 18.96 16.33
N ILE A 326 5.93 18.15 16.93
CA ILE A 326 4.47 18.32 16.88
C ILE A 326 4.00 18.79 18.26
N PRO A 327 3.07 19.77 18.35
CA PRO A 327 2.50 20.24 19.61
C PRO A 327 1.49 19.23 20.22
N ILE A 328 1.79 17.94 20.13
CA ILE A 328 1.01 16.83 20.72
C ILE A 328 1.98 16.01 21.57
N PRO A 329 1.65 15.66 22.83
CA PRO A 329 2.50 14.83 23.67
C PRO A 329 2.87 13.50 23.01
N GLN A 330 4.14 13.10 23.10
CA GLN A 330 4.64 11.87 22.49
C GLN A 330 3.87 10.64 23.01
N THR A 331 3.54 10.64 24.30
CA THR A 331 2.80 9.57 24.98
C THR A 331 1.42 9.36 24.41
N VAL A 332 0.71 10.44 24.09
CA VAL A 332 -0.60 10.37 23.41
C VAL A 332 -0.41 9.70 22.04
N VAL A 333 0.57 10.13 21.25
CA VAL A 333 0.83 9.53 19.92
C VAL A 333 1.16 8.04 20.04
N HIS A 334 2.08 7.67 20.94
CA HIS A 334 2.46 6.27 21.15
C HIS A 334 1.28 5.41 21.61
N MET A 335 0.49 5.90 22.57
CA MET A 335 -0.66 5.18 23.11
C MET A 335 -1.78 5.03 22.08
N SER A 336 -2.13 6.10 21.36
CA SER A 336 -3.12 6.04 20.28
C SER A 336 -2.68 5.08 19.18
N LEU A 337 -1.40 5.09 18.81
CA LEU A 337 -0.86 4.18 17.78
C LEU A 337 -0.87 2.73 18.24
N PHE A 338 -0.48 2.47 19.49
CA PHE A 338 -0.47 1.13 20.07
C PHE A 338 -1.87 0.50 20.09
N VAL A 339 -2.86 1.24 20.61
CA VAL A 339 -4.25 0.78 20.67
C VAL A 339 -4.84 0.59 19.26
N ALA A 340 -4.55 1.51 18.33
CA ALA A 340 -5.01 1.39 16.95
C ALA A 340 -4.45 0.16 16.25
N VAL A 341 -3.15 -0.13 16.38
CA VAL A 341 -2.51 -1.30 15.75
C VAL A 341 -3.03 -2.61 16.32
N LEU A 342 -3.22 -2.70 17.65
CA LEU A 342 -3.85 -3.87 18.26
C LEU A 342 -5.28 -4.09 17.76
N SER A 343 -6.03 -3.00 17.59
CA SER A 343 -7.38 -3.02 17.05
C SER A 343 -7.41 -3.43 15.58
N GLY A 344 -6.42 -2.99 14.79
CA GLY A 344 -6.22 -3.39 13.41
C GLY A 344 -5.92 -4.89 13.26
N LEU A 345 -5.11 -5.45 14.16
CA LEU A 345 -4.86 -6.89 14.23
C LEU A 345 -6.15 -7.65 14.57
N TYR A 346 -6.91 -7.21 15.58
CA TYR A 346 -8.20 -7.80 15.92
C TYR A 346 -9.16 -7.78 14.73
N PHE A 347 -9.26 -6.64 14.03
CA PHE A 347 -10.08 -6.49 12.83
C PHE A 347 -9.65 -7.45 11.71
N THR A 348 -8.34 -7.63 11.52
CA THR A 348 -7.82 -8.60 10.53
C THR A 348 -8.33 -10.01 10.83
N VAL A 349 -8.26 -10.44 12.09
CA VAL A 349 -8.74 -11.77 12.50
C VAL A 349 -10.27 -11.86 12.41
N SER A 350 -10.99 -10.85 12.87
CA SER A 350 -12.46 -10.85 12.86
C SER A 350 -13.04 -10.85 11.45
N THR A 351 -12.41 -10.16 10.49
CA THR A 351 -12.87 -10.15 9.08
C THR A 351 -12.84 -11.51 8.40
N SER A 352 -12.00 -12.41 8.89
CA SER A 352 -11.85 -13.77 8.35
C SER A 352 -12.78 -14.78 9.03
N VAL A 353 -13.06 -14.61 10.32
CA VAL A 353 -13.76 -15.62 11.14
C VAL A 353 -15.23 -15.27 11.35
N ASP A 354 -15.59 -13.99 11.39
CA ASP A 354 -16.96 -13.55 11.63
C ASP A 354 -17.77 -13.48 10.32
N PRO A 355 -18.86 -14.26 10.18
CA PRO A 355 -19.69 -14.30 8.97
C PRO A 355 -20.18 -12.92 8.51
N LEU A 356 -20.49 -12.02 9.44
CA LEU A 356 -21.02 -10.69 9.12
C LEU A 356 -19.96 -9.75 8.53
N TYR A 357 -18.69 -9.89 8.95
CA TYR A 357 -17.59 -9.13 8.36
C TYR A 357 -17.16 -9.73 7.03
N ARG A 358 -17.11 -11.06 6.97
CA ARG A 358 -16.77 -11.81 5.76
C ARG A 358 -17.66 -11.42 4.57
N GLN A 359 -18.98 -11.38 4.75
CA GLN A 359 -19.93 -11.01 3.70
C GLN A 359 -19.73 -9.60 3.12
N ARG A 360 -19.21 -8.66 3.91
CA ARG A 360 -19.05 -7.26 3.46
C ARG A 360 -17.69 -6.95 2.84
N PHE A 361 -16.63 -7.63 3.27
CA PHE A 361 -15.27 -7.27 2.88
C PHE A 361 -14.60 -8.36 2.06
N PHE A 362 -14.89 -9.60 2.38
CA PHE A 362 -14.20 -10.74 1.80
C PHE A 362 -14.95 -11.33 0.61
N ASP A 363 -16.28 -11.50 0.72
CA ASP A 363 -17.09 -12.08 -0.36
C ASP A 363 -17.11 -11.20 -1.63
N PRO A 364 -17.20 -9.85 -1.55
CA PRO A 364 -17.08 -9.00 -2.74
C PRO A 364 -15.71 -9.09 -3.42
N LEU A 365 -14.64 -9.26 -2.62
CA LEU A 365 -13.28 -9.45 -3.12
C LEU A 365 -13.18 -10.77 -3.90
N ILE A 366 -13.76 -11.85 -3.36
CA ILE A 366 -13.82 -13.16 -4.00
C ILE A 366 -14.62 -13.10 -5.31
N ALA A 367 -15.74 -12.38 -5.33
CA ALA A 367 -16.59 -12.25 -6.52
C ALA A 367 -15.85 -11.54 -7.66
N ASP A 368 -15.12 -10.46 -7.37
CA ASP A 368 -14.36 -9.73 -8.40
C ASP A 368 -13.16 -10.54 -8.93
N VAL A 369 -12.50 -11.30 -8.05
CA VAL A 369 -11.46 -12.26 -8.46
C VAL A 369 -12.03 -13.34 -9.38
N ALA A 370 -13.24 -13.82 -9.13
CA ALA A 370 -13.89 -14.85 -9.95
C ALA A 370 -14.14 -14.38 -11.39
N VAL A 371 -14.65 -13.16 -11.57
CA VAL A 371 -14.83 -12.53 -12.90
C VAL A 371 -13.48 -12.41 -13.61
N SER A 372 -12.44 -12.06 -12.86
CA SER A 372 -11.11 -11.86 -13.42
C SER A 372 -10.44 -13.19 -13.83
N LEU A 373 -10.70 -14.28 -13.10
CA LEU A 373 -10.28 -15.64 -13.48
C LEU A 373 -11.05 -16.17 -14.70
N ALA A 374 -12.36 -15.95 -14.78
CA ALA A 374 -13.15 -16.29 -15.97
C ALA A 374 -12.62 -15.55 -17.21
N GLY A 375 -12.24 -14.27 -17.06
CA GLY A 375 -11.67 -13.47 -18.15
C GLY A 375 -10.34 -14.03 -18.65
N ARG A 376 -9.49 -14.53 -17.75
CA ARG A 376 -8.23 -15.20 -18.12
C ARG A 376 -8.50 -16.41 -19.01
N ASP A 377 -9.42 -17.28 -18.62
CA ASP A 377 -9.67 -18.51 -19.37
C ASP A 377 -10.15 -18.18 -20.79
N ALA A 378 -11.01 -17.17 -20.95
CA ALA A 378 -11.39 -16.64 -22.25
C ALA A 378 -10.20 -16.06 -23.03
N TYR A 379 -9.31 -15.31 -22.38
CA TYR A 379 -8.11 -14.73 -23.01
C TYR A 379 -7.17 -15.80 -23.56
N LEU A 380 -6.93 -16.88 -22.82
CA LEU A 380 -6.05 -17.96 -23.25
C LEU A 380 -6.58 -18.69 -24.48
N VAL A 381 -7.91 -18.87 -24.57
CA VAL A 381 -8.54 -19.46 -25.76
C VAL A 381 -8.33 -18.55 -26.98
N ILE A 382 -8.56 -17.24 -26.84
CA ILE A 382 -8.38 -16.26 -27.92
C ILE A 382 -6.91 -16.21 -28.40
N GLU A 383 -5.95 -16.25 -27.47
CA GLU A 383 -4.53 -16.24 -27.80
C GLU A 383 -4.11 -17.54 -28.52
N HIS A 384 -4.65 -18.69 -28.10
CA HIS A 384 -4.38 -19.97 -28.74
C HIS A 384 -4.91 -20.03 -30.17
N ASP A 385 -6.16 -19.59 -30.39
CA ASP A 385 -6.78 -19.49 -31.71
C ASP A 385 -5.99 -18.57 -32.65
N ARG A 386 -5.35 -17.53 -32.09
CA ARG A 386 -4.51 -16.59 -32.84
C ARG A 386 -3.17 -17.17 -33.27
N GLN A 387 -2.56 -18.03 -32.45
CA GLN A 387 -1.28 -18.67 -32.77
C GLN A 387 -1.42 -19.80 -33.80
N GLN A 388 -2.63 -20.33 -33.97
CA GLN A 388 -2.95 -21.37 -34.96
C GLN A 388 -3.35 -20.81 -36.33
N ARG A 389 -3.65 -19.51 -36.43
CA ARG A 389 -3.85 -18.79 -37.70
C ARG A 389 -2.56 -18.15 -38.17
#